data_AF-A0A6V7Y500-F1
#
_entry.id   AF-A0A6V7Y500-F1
#
_cell.length_a   1.000
_cell.length_b   1.000
_cell.length_c   1.000
_cell.angle_alpha   90.00
_cell.angle_beta   90.00
_cell.angle_gamma   90.00
#
_symmetry.space_group_name_H-M   'P 1'
#
loop_
_entity.id
_entity.type
_entity.pdbx_description
1 polymer ?
#
loop_
_entity_poly.entity_id
_entity_poly.type
_entity_poly.pdbx_seq_one_letter_code
_entity_poly.pdbx_strand_id
1 'polypeptide(L)'
;MLWGAPFQVSVSTIQRSNTPRRVHGRGRNSSSKQLKINDNALIKIRNNDNYCLFYSLVATFIYATCSWPRWKFYDYMHSRLGMANIFKKDTMDLMESVGAPFDQDIYDAEEWIPSVVEYWNLLNKGWFKVYIFGDLGEKPIYMYGPDNFDTPIILFYNKEHFDGVRRASNLFGQPYCLSCESVYNRKSNHSISCKSRCSNCSRVGPGFPCKNLDDFFKHCNGCGKEFKNENCFTHHITSNFCNSSKKCEKCGLSGMLRIIIGMEGRVIFVPNAIAQRAVATTIPNAGVTSSPLSLNPKGVPNYRL
;
A
#
# COMPACT_ATOMS: atom_id res chain seq x y z
N MET A 1 16.01 32.12 -40.14
CA MET A 1 14.63 31.89 -39.67
C MET A 1 14.02 30.79 -40.54
N LEU A 2 13.88 29.58 -40.02
CA LEU A 2 13.30 28.42 -40.71
C LEU A 2 11.83 28.33 -40.30
N TRP A 3 10.93 28.83 -41.13
CA TRP A 3 9.50 28.56 -40.99
C TRP A 3 9.22 27.23 -41.67
N GLY A 4 8.90 26.21 -40.87
CA GLY A 4 8.50 24.88 -41.36
C GLY A 4 7.16 24.96 -42.10
N ALA A 5 7.00 24.12 -43.13
CA ALA A 5 5.79 24.06 -43.93
C ALA A 5 4.55 23.76 -43.07
N PRO A 6 3.38 24.34 -43.40
CA PRO A 6 2.14 24.09 -42.66
C PRO A 6 1.72 22.62 -42.81
N PHE A 7 1.38 21.98 -41.70
CA PHE A 7 0.77 20.65 -41.69
C PHE A 7 -0.73 20.77 -41.36
N GLN A 8 -1.54 19.92 -41.99
CA GLN A 8 -2.97 19.83 -41.69
C GLN A 8 -3.21 18.89 -40.51
N VAL A 9 -3.94 19.37 -39.51
CA VAL A 9 -4.48 18.54 -38.42
C VAL A 9 -5.94 18.24 -38.76
N SER A 10 -6.25 16.97 -39.03
CA SER A 10 -7.64 16.51 -39.17
C SER A 10 -8.20 16.17 -37.79
N VAL A 11 -8.92 17.13 -37.19
CA VAL A 11 -9.65 16.90 -35.95
C VAL A 11 -10.96 16.17 -36.29
N SER A 12 -11.01 14.87 -35.98
CA SER A 12 -12.26 14.10 -36.02
C SER A 12 -12.95 14.23 -34.66
N THR A 13 -13.94 15.11 -34.58
CA THR A 13 -14.85 15.18 -33.43
C THR A 13 -15.81 14.00 -33.47
N ILE A 14 -15.59 13.02 -32.59
CA ILE A 14 -16.60 11.97 -32.32
C ILE A 14 -17.72 12.65 -31.52
N GLN A 15 -18.85 12.94 -32.18
CA GLN A 15 -20.09 13.29 -31.50
C GLN A 15 -20.51 12.11 -30.62
N ARG A 16 -20.47 12.29 -29.29
CA ARG A 16 -21.10 11.38 -28.33
C ARG A 16 -22.46 11.93 -27.95
N SER A 17 -23.47 11.66 -28.77
CA SER A 17 -24.86 11.80 -28.39
C SER A 17 -25.30 10.60 -27.54
N ASN A 18 -25.77 10.90 -26.32
CA ASN A 18 -26.71 10.15 -25.45
C ASN A 18 -26.58 8.62 -25.33
N THR A 19 -25.99 8.14 -24.21
CA THR A 19 -26.43 7.04 -23.30
C THR A 19 -25.26 6.48 -22.42
N PRO A 20 -25.52 5.87 -21.25
CA PRO A 20 -24.60 5.86 -20.10
C PRO A 20 -23.56 4.72 -20.20
N ARG A 21 -22.28 5.00 -19.88
CA ARG A 21 -21.22 3.99 -19.93
C ARG A 21 -20.91 3.40 -18.56
N ARG A 22 -21.57 2.26 -18.34
CA ARG A 22 -21.21 1.15 -17.45
C ARG A 22 -19.70 0.92 -17.34
N VAL A 23 -19.23 0.66 -16.13
CA VAL A 23 -17.94 -0.01 -15.87
C VAL A 23 -18.04 -1.44 -16.42
N HIS A 24 -17.49 -1.68 -17.61
CA HIS A 24 -17.25 -3.01 -18.16
C HIS A 24 -15.75 -3.27 -18.18
N GLY A 25 -15.25 -3.87 -17.10
CA GLY A 25 -13.96 -4.53 -17.13
C GLY A 25 -14.00 -5.69 -18.13
N ARG A 26 -13.17 -5.63 -19.19
CA ARG A 26 -12.92 -6.80 -20.05
C ARG A 26 -12.09 -7.81 -19.27
N GLY A 27 -12.72 -8.84 -18.75
CA GLY A 27 -12.08 -10.02 -18.15
C GLY A 27 -12.93 -11.26 -18.39
N ARG A 28 -12.30 -12.35 -18.84
CA ARG A 28 -12.91 -13.64 -19.20
C ARG A 28 -13.92 -14.13 -18.15
N ASN A 29 -15.03 -14.71 -18.63
CA ASN A 29 -16.05 -15.42 -17.83
C ASN A 29 -15.40 -16.49 -16.93
N SER A 30 -15.08 -16.10 -15.71
CA SER A 30 -14.95 -17.01 -14.58
C SER A 30 -16.30 -16.96 -13.87
N SER A 31 -16.94 -18.11 -13.67
CA SER A 31 -18.14 -18.25 -12.84
C SER A 31 -17.99 -17.42 -11.56
N SER A 32 -18.71 -16.29 -11.47
CA SER A 32 -18.57 -15.32 -10.39
C SER A 32 -19.18 -15.91 -9.13
N LYS A 33 -18.33 -16.56 -8.30
CA LYS A 33 -18.69 -16.78 -6.92
C LYS A 33 -18.89 -15.40 -6.29
N GLN A 34 -20.13 -15.03 -6.00
CA GLN A 34 -20.41 -13.86 -5.17
C GLN A 34 -19.58 -13.99 -3.89
N LEU A 35 -18.69 -13.04 -3.66
CA LEU A 35 -17.88 -13.05 -2.46
C LEU A 35 -18.78 -12.76 -1.26
N LYS A 36 -18.66 -13.57 -0.22
CA LYS A 36 -19.35 -13.30 1.04
C LYS A 36 -18.67 -12.12 1.72
N ILE A 37 -19.20 -10.93 1.49
CA ILE A 37 -18.73 -9.69 2.13
C ILE A 37 -19.15 -9.69 3.59
N ASN A 38 -18.22 -9.35 4.47
CA ASN A 38 -18.49 -9.19 5.89
C ASN A 38 -19.07 -7.80 6.16
N ASP A 39 -20.39 -7.71 6.35
CA ASP A 39 -21.07 -6.44 6.63
C ASP A 39 -20.52 -5.69 7.86
N ASN A 40 -19.96 -6.40 8.85
CA ASN A 40 -19.36 -5.76 10.02
C ASN A 40 -18.07 -4.99 9.71
N ALA A 41 -17.46 -5.25 8.55
CA ALA A 41 -16.31 -4.51 8.06
C ALA A 41 -16.71 -3.17 7.42
N LEU A 42 -17.99 -2.97 7.11
CA LEU A 42 -18.51 -1.80 6.43
C LEU A 42 -18.89 -0.67 7.39
N ILE A 43 -18.70 0.55 6.93
CA ILE A 43 -19.29 1.77 7.45
C ILE A 43 -20.49 2.04 6.55
N LYS A 44 -21.66 1.56 6.98
CA LYS A 44 -22.89 1.64 6.18
C LYS A 44 -23.33 3.09 6.03
N ILE A 45 -23.36 3.58 4.79
CA ILE A 45 -23.88 4.91 4.48
C ILE A 45 -25.38 4.80 4.26
N ARG A 46 -26.12 5.67 4.96
CA ARG A 46 -27.58 5.79 4.84
C ARG A 46 -27.90 7.26 4.58
N ASN A 47 -28.14 7.58 3.32
CA ASN A 47 -28.46 8.92 2.86
C ASN A 47 -29.70 8.85 1.95
N ASN A 48 -30.42 9.96 1.85
CA ASN A 48 -31.61 10.10 1.00
C ASN A 48 -31.32 10.92 -0.28
N ASP A 49 -30.09 11.40 -0.42
CA ASP A 49 -29.57 12.14 -1.58
C ASP A 49 -28.64 11.24 -2.40
N ASN A 50 -28.04 11.77 -3.47
CA ASN A 50 -27.17 10.99 -4.36
C ASN A 50 -25.68 11.03 -3.97
N TYR A 51 -25.34 11.56 -2.78
CA TYR A 51 -23.96 11.86 -2.39
C TYR A 51 -23.24 10.69 -1.71
N CYS A 52 -23.70 9.44 -1.92
CA CYS A 52 -23.19 8.29 -1.18
C CYS A 52 -21.66 8.09 -1.35
N LEU A 53 -21.09 8.47 -2.51
CA LEU A 53 -19.65 8.51 -2.74
C LEU A 53 -18.94 9.45 -1.75
N PHE A 54 -19.37 10.71 -1.66
CA PHE A 54 -18.76 11.70 -0.78
C PHE A 54 -18.98 11.37 0.70
N TYR A 55 -20.17 10.92 1.10
CA TYR A 55 -20.40 10.43 2.46
C TYR A 55 -19.46 9.28 2.82
N SER A 56 -19.27 8.32 1.90
CA SER A 56 -18.35 7.19 2.13
C SER A 56 -16.90 7.63 2.26
N LEU A 57 -16.48 8.59 1.43
CA LEU A 57 -15.16 9.21 1.48
C LEU A 57 -14.93 9.89 2.83
N VAL A 58 -15.82 10.80 3.25
CA VAL A 58 -15.72 11.52 4.52
C VAL A 58 -15.73 10.55 5.72
N ALA A 59 -16.70 9.62 5.76
CA ALA A 59 -16.81 8.68 6.87
C ALA A 59 -15.55 7.83 7.03
N THR A 60 -14.98 7.36 5.92
CA THR A 60 -13.77 6.53 5.93
C THR A 60 -12.53 7.37 6.26
N PHE A 61 -12.47 8.61 5.77
CA PHE A 61 -11.41 9.56 6.12
C PHE A 61 -11.37 9.84 7.61
N ILE A 62 -12.49 10.26 8.21
CA ILE A 62 -12.60 10.53 9.65
C ILE A 62 -12.26 9.30 10.48
N TYR A 63 -12.74 8.12 10.05
CA TYR A 63 -12.41 6.85 10.71
C TYR A 63 -10.91 6.54 10.68
N ALA A 64 -10.23 6.87 9.57
CA ALA A 64 -8.80 6.61 9.38
C ALA A 64 -7.89 7.62 10.09
N THR A 65 -8.30 8.88 10.22
CA THR A 65 -7.42 9.98 10.66
C THR A 65 -7.67 10.47 12.08
N CYS A 66 -8.93 10.52 12.53
CA CYS A 66 -9.27 11.24 13.77
C CYS A 66 -9.06 10.43 15.07
N SER A 67 -8.71 9.14 14.98
CA SER A 67 -8.50 8.25 16.15
C SER A 67 -9.63 8.29 17.20
N TRP A 68 -10.87 8.54 16.77
CA TRP A 68 -11.99 8.69 17.67
C TRP A 68 -12.39 7.35 18.32
N PRO A 69 -12.84 7.37 19.58
CA PRO A 69 -13.47 6.20 20.17
C PRO A 69 -14.76 5.86 19.41
N ARG A 70 -15.12 4.57 19.42
CA ARG A 70 -16.27 4.05 18.63
C ARG A 70 -17.57 4.80 18.89
N TRP A 71 -17.84 5.20 20.13
CA TRP A 71 -19.06 5.93 20.49
C TRP A 71 -19.11 7.30 19.81
N LYS A 72 -18.01 8.05 19.80
CA LYS A 72 -17.95 9.38 19.17
C LYS A 72 -18.12 9.31 17.67
N PHE A 73 -17.49 8.33 17.02
CA PHE A 73 -17.68 8.09 15.60
C PHE A 73 -19.13 7.69 15.28
N TYR A 74 -19.75 6.86 16.13
CA TYR A 74 -21.17 6.51 15.99
C TYR A 74 -22.06 7.75 16.11
N ASP A 75 -21.83 8.60 17.10
CA ASP A 75 -22.64 9.80 17.30
C ASP A 75 -22.47 10.81 16.15
N TYR A 76 -21.27 10.92 15.59
CA TYR A 76 -21.00 11.67 14.35
C TYR A 76 -21.80 11.14 13.16
N MET A 77 -21.73 9.83 12.89
CA MET A 77 -22.43 9.21 11.76
C MET A 77 -23.95 9.30 11.86
N HIS A 78 -24.48 9.33 13.08
CA HIS A 78 -25.93 9.26 13.35
C HIS A 78 -26.52 10.58 13.87
N SER A 79 -25.79 11.69 13.79
CA SER A 79 -26.28 13.02 14.23
C SER A 79 -26.77 13.03 15.69
N ARG A 80 -26.11 12.30 16.59
CA ARG A 80 -26.49 12.16 18.00
C ARG A 80 -25.68 13.09 18.90
N LEU A 81 -26.19 13.35 20.11
CA LEU A 81 -25.45 13.95 21.22
C LEU A 81 -24.66 15.23 20.83
N GLY A 82 -25.36 16.20 20.23
CA GLY A 82 -24.76 17.49 19.83
C GLY A 82 -24.04 17.48 18.48
N MET A 83 -23.94 16.33 17.81
CA MET A 83 -23.31 16.20 16.49
C MET A 83 -24.32 16.34 15.33
N ALA A 84 -25.45 17.02 15.56
CA ALA A 84 -26.54 17.10 14.59
C ALA A 84 -26.08 17.69 13.26
N ASN A 85 -26.27 16.91 12.18
CA ASN A 85 -25.93 17.29 10.80
C ASN A 85 -24.45 17.57 10.51
N ILE A 86 -23.52 17.33 11.44
CA ILE A 86 -22.09 17.59 11.21
C ILE A 86 -21.57 16.71 10.08
N PHE A 87 -21.90 15.41 10.07
CA PHE A 87 -21.47 14.52 8.99
C PHE A 87 -21.97 14.96 7.61
N LYS A 88 -23.22 15.44 7.53
CA LYS A 88 -23.77 16.02 6.30
C LYS A 88 -23.05 17.30 5.92
N LYS A 89 -22.81 18.20 6.88
CA LYS A 89 -22.07 19.44 6.64
C LYS A 89 -20.67 19.16 6.11
N ASP A 90 -19.88 18.31 6.77
CA ASP A 90 -18.52 17.96 6.33
C ASP A 90 -18.51 17.36 4.91
N THR A 91 -19.57 16.62 4.54
CA THR A 91 -19.75 16.08 3.19
C THR A 91 -19.99 17.19 2.17
N MET A 92 -20.85 18.16 2.47
CA MET A 92 -21.10 19.31 1.60
C MET A 92 -19.86 20.21 1.48
N ASP A 93 -19.19 20.47 2.60
CA ASP A 93 -17.96 21.26 2.65
C ASP A 93 -16.86 20.61 1.79
N LEU A 94 -16.76 19.26 1.81
CA LEU A 94 -15.86 18.54 0.90
C LEU A 94 -16.25 18.73 -0.55
N MET A 95 -17.52 18.53 -0.89
CA MET A 95 -18.03 18.69 -2.27
C MET A 95 -17.74 20.10 -2.80
N GLU A 96 -18.05 21.13 -2.02
CA GLU A 96 -17.76 22.53 -2.37
C GLU A 96 -16.25 22.75 -2.56
N SER A 97 -15.43 22.20 -1.66
CA SER A 97 -13.97 22.35 -1.71
C SER A 97 -13.33 21.76 -2.97
N VAL A 98 -13.92 20.72 -3.54
CA VAL A 98 -13.45 20.09 -4.78
C VAL A 98 -14.22 20.55 -6.02
N GLY A 99 -15.14 21.51 -5.87
CA GLY A 99 -15.96 22.04 -6.96
C GLY A 99 -17.00 21.04 -7.50
N ALA A 100 -17.42 20.07 -6.68
CA ALA A 100 -18.47 19.13 -7.06
C ALA A 100 -19.84 19.81 -7.07
N PRO A 101 -20.59 19.75 -8.18
CA PRO A 101 -21.95 20.28 -8.22
C PRO A 101 -22.88 19.45 -7.33
N PHE A 102 -23.96 20.06 -6.84
CA PHE A 102 -24.93 19.41 -5.94
C PHE A 102 -26.14 18.80 -6.67
N ASP A 103 -26.28 19.03 -7.97
CA ASP A 103 -27.45 18.64 -8.77
C ASP A 103 -27.20 17.41 -9.65
N GLN A 104 -26.15 16.64 -9.39
CA GLN A 104 -25.90 15.40 -10.13
C GLN A 104 -26.70 14.22 -9.58
N ASP A 105 -27.26 13.43 -10.50
CA ASP A 105 -27.94 12.19 -10.19
C ASP A 105 -26.97 11.10 -9.70
N ILE A 106 -25.74 11.11 -10.22
CA ILE A 106 -24.71 10.10 -9.94
C ILE A 106 -23.35 10.79 -9.95
N TYR A 107 -22.50 10.41 -9.00
CA TYR A 107 -21.11 10.88 -8.93
C TYR A 107 -20.15 9.75 -9.30
N ASP A 108 -19.40 9.96 -10.39
CA ASP A 108 -18.44 8.98 -10.88
C ASP A 108 -17.13 8.99 -10.06
N ALA A 109 -16.62 7.79 -9.79
CA ALA A 109 -15.41 7.61 -9.01
C ALA A 109 -14.14 8.09 -9.74
N GLU A 110 -14.07 7.90 -11.07
CA GLU A 110 -12.93 8.33 -11.89
C GLU A 110 -12.87 9.86 -11.98
N GLU A 111 -14.03 10.52 -11.97
CA GLU A 111 -14.15 11.99 -12.01
C GLU A 111 -13.80 12.63 -10.66
N TRP A 112 -14.41 12.17 -9.56
CA TRP A 112 -14.41 12.93 -8.30
C TRP A 112 -13.31 12.53 -7.30
N ILE A 113 -12.87 11.27 -7.31
CA ILE A 113 -11.85 10.82 -6.36
C ILE A 113 -10.49 11.51 -6.56
N PRO A 114 -10.01 11.76 -7.80
CA PRO A 114 -8.77 12.48 -8.00
C PRO A 114 -8.71 13.83 -7.27
N SER A 115 -9.73 14.66 -7.48
CA SER A 115 -9.86 15.97 -6.85
C SER A 115 -9.91 15.89 -5.33
N VAL A 116 -10.64 14.92 -4.77
CA VAL A 116 -10.71 14.71 -3.31
C VAL A 116 -9.35 14.28 -2.74
N VAL A 117 -8.66 13.35 -3.39
CA VAL A 117 -7.36 12.86 -2.90
C VAL A 117 -6.30 13.95 -2.97
N GLU A 118 -6.29 14.74 -4.04
CA GLU A 118 -5.37 15.88 -4.20
C GLU A 118 -5.62 16.95 -3.15
N TYR A 119 -6.89 17.31 -2.93
CA TYR A 119 -7.30 18.23 -1.87
C TYR A 119 -6.85 17.76 -0.48
N TRP A 120 -7.08 16.50 -0.13
CA TRP A 120 -6.65 15.98 1.17
C TRP A 120 -5.14 15.87 1.33
N ASN A 121 -4.41 15.48 0.28
CA ASN A 121 -2.95 15.42 0.31
C ASN A 121 -2.35 16.82 0.50
N LEU A 122 -2.93 17.86 -0.12
CA LEU A 122 -2.54 19.25 0.07
C LEU A 122 -2.75 19.71 1.51
N LEU A 123 -3.91 19.42 2.10
CA LEU A 123 -4.26 19.89 3.45
C LEU A 123 -3.51 19.16 4.57
N ASN A 124 -3.42 17.83 4.49
CA ASN A 124 -2.99 17.03 5.64
C ASN A 124 -1.50 16.69 5.60
N LYS A 125 -0.75 17.15 4.59
CA LYS A 125 0.64 16.71 4.31
C LYS A 125 0.79 15.18 4.35
N GLY A 126 -0.30 14.48 4.06
CA GLY A 126 -0.41 13.04 4.07
C GLY A 126 -0.37 12.49 2.65
N TRP A 127 -0.23 11.16 2.55
CA TRP A 127 -0.38 10.45 1.30
C TRP A 127 -1.53 9.46 1.40
N PHE A 128 -2.69 9.88 0.89
CA PHE A 128 -3.90 9.07 0.83
C PHE A 128 -3.96 8.30 -0.47
N LYS A 129 -4.42 7.05 -0.40
CA LYS A 129 -4.78 6.25 -1.58
C LYS A 129 -6.15 5.66 -1.39
N VAL A 130 -7.03 5.88 -2.36
CA VAL A 130 -8.39 5.36 -2.36
C VAL A 130 -8.40 4.01 -3.08
N TYR A 131 -9.13 3.05 -2.50
CA TYR A 131 -9.39 1.73 -3.03
C TYR A 131 -10.90 1.49 -3.05
N ILE A 132 -11.46 1.12 -4.20
CA ILE A 132 -12.86 0.72 -4.30
C ILE A 132 -12.93 -0.75 -4.63
N PHE A 133 -13.61 -1.53 -3.79
CA PHE A 133 -13.90 -2.94 -4.04
C PHE A 133 -15.33 -3.10 -4.57
N GLY A 134 -15.53 -4.05 -5.48
CA GLY A 134 -16.85 -4.46 -5.94
C GLY A 134 -17.27 -5.81 -5.35
N ASP A 135 -18.48 -6.25 -5.67
CA ASP A 135 -19.06 -7.54 -5.23
C ASP A 135 -18.55 -8.76 -6.03
N LEU A 136 -17.94 -8.53 -7.20
CA LEU A 136 -17.50 -9.57 -8.13
C LEU A 136 -16.07 -10.10 -7.91
N GLY A 137 -15.28 -9.52 -7.01
CA GLY A 137 -13.88 -9.89 -6.87
C GLY A 137 -13.16 -9.33 -5.64
N GLU A 138 -12.07 -9.99 -5.26
CA GLU A 138 -11.22 -9.56 -4.14
C GLU A 138 -10.27 -8.43 -4.53
N LYS A 139 -10.16 -8.13 -5.83
CA LYS A 139 -9.35 -7.02 -6.34
C LYS A 139 -10.15 -5.72 -6.35
N PRO A 140 -9.50 -4.57 -6.09
CA PRO A 140 -10.14 -3.28 -6.27
C PRO A 140 -10.58 -3.12 -7.73
N ILE A 141 -11.80 -2.61 -7.92
CA ILE A 141 -12.31 -2.22 -9.24
C ILE A 141 -11.79 -0.84 -9.66
N TYR A 142 -11.37 -0.02 -8.69
CA TYR A 142 -10.77 1.30 -8.91
C TYR A 142 -9.77 1.64 -7.81
N MET A 143 -8.71 2.36 -8.17
CA MET A 143 -7.70 2.86 -7.24
C MET A 143 -7.17 4.22 -7.71
N TYR A 144 -6.98 5.16 -6.78
CA TYR A 144 -6.33 6.44 -7.08
C TYR A 144 -5.47 6.91 -5.90
N GLY A 145 -4.30 7.46 -6.22
CA GLY A 145 -3.34 7.98 -5.24
C GLY A 145 -1.94 7.37 -5.40
N PRO A 146 -0.94 7.93 -4.71
CA PRO A 146 0.46 7.58 -4.89
C PRO A 146 0.79 6.18 -4.37
N ASP A 147 1.78 5.52 -4.95
CA ASP A 147 2.19 4.17 -4.51
C ASP A 147 2.82 4.15 -3.12
N ASN A 148 3.43 5.25 -2.70
CA ASN A 148 4.05 5.43 -1.37
C ASN A 148 3.09 6.06 -0.36
N PHE A 149 1.82 5.63 -0.37
CA PHE A 149 0.78 6.09 0.54
C PHE A 149 0.94 5.53 1.97
N ASP A 150 0.43 6.30 2.93
CA ASP A 150 0.45 5.96 4.35
C ASP A 150 -0.96 5.67 4.88
N THR A 151 -1.98 6.35 4.33
CA THR A 151 -3.37 6.23 4.80
C THR A 151 -4.29 5.71 3.68
N PRO A 152 -4.70 4.43 3.72
CA PRO A 152 -5.67 3.93 2.77
C PRO A 152 -7.09 4.39 3.11
N ILE A 153 -7.82 4.86 2.11
CA ILE A 153 -9.27 5.11 2.16
C ILE A 153 -9.93 4.00 1.35
N ILE A 154 -10.76 3.19 1.99
CA ILE A 154 -11.28 1.97 1.38
C ILE A 154 -12.80 2.07 1.29
N LEU A 155 -13.33 1.92 0.09
CA LEU A 155 -14.76 1.95 -0.20
C LEU A 155 -15.21 0.60 -0.75
N PHE A 156 -16.50 0.33 -0.63
CA PHE A 156 -17.17 -0.82 -1.22
C PHE A 156 -18.34 -0.33 -2.07
N TYR A 157 -18.37 -0.72 -3.33
CA TYR A 157 -19.42 -0.35 -4.28
C TYR A 157 -20.29 -1.56 -4.59
N ASN A 158 -21.60 -1.44 -4.38
CA ASN A 158 -22.55 -2.48 -4.67
C ASN A 158 -23.94 -1.90 -4.94
N LYS A 159 -24.62 -2.36 -5.99
CA LYS A 159 -25.96 -1.89 -6.40
C LYS A 159 -26.08 -0.36 -6.43
N GLU A 160 -25.15 0.29 -7.13
CA GLU A 160 -25.12 1.75 -7.32
C GLU A 160 -24.93 2.57 -6.03
N HIS A 161 -24.53 1.92 -4.94
CA HIS A 161 -24.30 2.57 -3.65
C HIS A 161 -22.86 2.39 -3.17
N PHE A 162 -22.30 3.43 -2.57
CA PHE A 162 -21.00 3.38 -1.89
C PHE A 162 -21.19 3.24 -0.38
N ASP A 163 -20.45 2.29 0.20
CA ASP A 163 -20.22 2.18 1.64
C ASP A 163 -18.73 2.43 1.93
N GLY A 164 -18.41 2.90 3.13
CA GLY A 164 -17.03 2.91 3.63
C GLY A 164 -16.60 1.52 4.11
N VAL A 165 -15.29 1.27 4.18
CA VAL A 165 -14.72 0.02 4.72
C VAL A 165 -13.72 0.36 5.83
N ARG A 166 -13.96 -0.19 7.02
CA ARG A 166 -13.10 0.07 8.19
C ARG A 166 -11.69 -0.49 8.02
N ARG A 167 -11.59 -1.73 7.49
CA ARG A 167 -10.34 -2.47 7.27
C ARG A 167 -10.52 -3.50 6.16
N ALA A 168 -9.62 -3.51 5.17
CA ALA A 168 -9.64 -4.51 4.10
C ALA A 168 -9.53 -5.96 4.63
N SER A 169 -8.77 -6.16 5.71
CA SER A 169 -8.46 -7.46 6.32
C SER A 169 -9.67 -8.25 6.84
N ASN A 170 -10.84 -7.62 6.91
CA ASN A 170 -12.07 -8.24 7.36
C ASN A 170 -13.14 -8.30 6.28
N LEU A 171 -12.97 -7.57 5.17
CA LEU A 171 -13.98 -7.41 4.13
C LEU A 171 -14.31 -8.75 3.47
N PHE A 172 -13.28 -9.54 3.17
CA PHE A 172 -13.38 -10.84 2.49
C PHE A 172 -13.35 -12.04 3.45
N GLY A 173 -13.47 -11.81 4.77
CA GLY A 173 -13.29 -12.86 5.78
C GLY A 173 -11.86 -13.40 5.90
N GLN A 174 -10.92 -12.84 5.15
CA GLN A 174 -9.50 -13.20 5.16
C GLN A 174 -8.63 -11.93 5.23
N PRO A 175 -7.42 -12.03 5.84
CA PRO A 175 -6.45 -10.94 5.77
C PRO A 175 -6.16 -10.54 4.33
N TYR A 176 -6.18 -9.25 4.06
CA TYR A 176 -5.94 -8.66 2.75
C TYR A 176 -4.76 -7.70 2.80
N CYS A 177 -3.90 -7.74 1.79
CA CYS A 177 -2.80 -6.81 1.63
C CYS A 177 -3.10 -5.83 0.49
N LEU A 178 -3.28 -4.54 0.83
CA LEU A 178 -3.56 -3.48 -0.15
C LEU A 178 -2.40 -3.30 -1.14
N SER A 179 -1.16 -3.42 -0.69
CA SER A 179 0.02 -3.27 -1.55
C SER A 179 0.25 -4.44 -2.51
N CYS A 180 -0.20 -5.64 -2.13
CA CYS A 180 -0.09 -6.83 -2.97
C CYS A 180 -1.40 -7.17 -3.68
N GLU A 181 -2.45 -6.40 -3.42
CA GLU A 181 -3.81 -6.58 -3.95
C GLU A 181 -4.29 -8.04 -3.90
N SER A 182 -4.11 -8.67 -2.74
CA SER A 182 -4.40 -10.10 -2.55
C SER A 182 -4.71 -10.47 -1.10
N VAL A 183 -5.58 -11.46 -0.95
CA VAL A 183 -5.80 -12.18 0.31
C VAL A 183 -4.60 -13.07 0.66
N TYR A 184 -4.40 -13.33 1.95
CA TYR A 184 -3.37 -14.24 2.42
C TYR A 184 -3.77 -14.98 3.69
N ASN A 185 -3.31 -16.23 3.81
CA ASN A 185 -3.67 -17.11 4.92
C ASN A 185 -2.82 -16.90 6.18
N ARG A 186 -1.52 -16.60 6.02
CA ARG A 186 -0.56 -16.47 7.14
C ARG A 186 0.25 -15.20 7.02
N LYS A 187 0.18 -14.35 8.06
CA LYS A 187 0.94 -13.09 8.15
C LYS A 187 2.44 -13.30 7.97
N SER A 188 3.01 -14.33 8.59
CA SER A 188 4.44 -14.65 8.52
C SER A 188 4.93 -15.00 7.11
N ASN A 189 4.13 -15.77 6.36
CA ASN A 189 4.47 -16.12 4.98
C ASN A 189 4.38 -14.89 4.08
N HIS A 190 3.28 -14.14 4.20
CA HIS A 190 3.07 -12.94 3.41
C HIS A 190 4.13 -11.88 3.70
N SER A 191 4.53 -11.70 4.97
CA SER A 191 5.51 -10.68 5.33
C SER A 191 6.87 -10.89 4.68
N ILE A 192 7.23 -12.12 4.30
CA ILE A 192 8.50 -12.44 3.64
C ILE A 192 8.49 -11.97 2.18
N SER A 193 7.37 -12.16 1.48
CA SER A 193 7.22 -11.90 0.04
C SER A 193 6.45 -10.62 -0.31
N CYS A 194 5.97 -9.87 0.69
CA CYS A 194 5.20 -8.64 0.48
C CYS A 194 6.05 -7.57 -0.24
N LYS A 195 5.44 -6.91 -1.22
CA LYS A 195 6.07 -5.82 -1.98
C LYS A 195 6.36 -4.59 -1.10
N SER A 196 5.42 -4.24 -0.23
CA SER A 196 5.59 -3.15 0.75
C SER A 196 6.22 -3.65 2.04
N ARG A 197 7.34 -4.36 1.94
CA ARG A 197 8.13 -4.82 3.09
C ARG A 197 9.37 -3.96 3.26
N CYS A 198 9.64 -3.50 4.48
CA CYS A 198 10.93 -2.90 4.78
C CYS A 198 12.02 -3.98 4.94
N SER A 199 13.12 -3.90 4.20
CA SER A 199 14.27 -4.81 4.32
C SER A 199 15.01 -4.70 5.67
N ASN A 200 14.92 -3.54 6.32
CA ASN A 200 15.62 -3.25 7.57
C ASN A 200 14.84 -3.72 8.80
N CYS A 201 13.56 -3.36 8.90
CA CYS A 201 12.71 -3.69 10.05
C CYS A 201 11.65 -4.77 9.79
N SER A 202 11.51 -5.30 8.57
CA SER A 202 10.55 -6.35 8.15
C SER A 202 9.06 -6.07 8.34
N ARG A 203 8.69 -4.88 8.83
CA ARG A 203 7.29 -4.44 8.83
C ARG A 203 6.76 -4.35 7.40
N VAL A 204 5.45 -4.59 7.28
CA VAL A 204 4.73 -4.66 6.00
C VAL A 204 3.46 -3.82 6.01
N GLY A 205 3.10 -3.29 4.84
CA GLY A 205 1.83 -2.60 4.62
C GLY A 205 1.99 -1.16 4.10
N PRO A 206 0.92 -0.35 4.19
CA PRO A 206 0.99 1.09 3.89
C PRO A 206 2.12 1.78 4.68
N GLY A 207 2.81 2.72 4.04
CA GLY A 207 3.99 3.42 4.59
C GLY A 207 5.30 2.62 4.60
N PHE A 208 5.33 1.44 3.96
CA PHE A 208 6.54 0.64 3.79
C PHE A 208 6.89 0.42 2.30
N PRO A 209 8.20 0.36 1.93
CA PRO A 209 9.39 0.42 2.77
C PRO A 209 9.55 1.73 3.56
N CYS A 210 10.19 1.68 4.74
CA CYS A 210 10.37 2.87 5.57
C CYS A 210 11.04 3.99 4.77
N LYS A 211 10.45 5.18 4.81
CA LYS A 211 10.99 6.39 4.19
C LYS A 211 12.28 6.80 4.90
N ASN A 212 13.28 7.21 4.13
CA ASN A 212 14.47 7.85 4.67
C ASN A 212 14.08 9.24 5.19
N LEU A 213 14.60 9.60 6.35
CA LEU A 213 14.53 10.91 6.95
C LEU A 213 15.95 11.46 6.92
N ASP A 214 16.13 12.64 6.31
CA ASP A 214 17.46 13.16 5.98
C ASP A 214 18.32 13.42 7.24
N ASP A 215 17.69 13.68 8.38
CA ASP A 215 18.36 14.01 9.64
C ASP A 215 18.64 12.79 10.55
N PHE A 216 18.38 11.57 10.09
CA PHE A 216 18.60 10.37 10.90
C PHE A 216 19.55 9.40 10.21
N PHE A 217 20.63 9.02 10.91
CA PHE A 217 21.50 7.93 10.50
C PHE A 217 21.99 7.15 11.72
N LYS A 218 21.63 5.86 11.79
CA LYS A 218 22.14 4.94 12.82
C LYS A 218 22.60 3.63 12.22
N HIS A 219 23.71 3.13 12.73
CA HIS A 219 24.24 1.81 12.43
C HIS A 219 23.92 0.84 13.56
N CYS A 220 23.48 -0.37 13.24
CA CYS A 220 23.25 -1.43 14.22
C CYS A 220 24.47 -2.35 14.30
N ASN A 221 25.26 -2.24 15.38
CA ASN A 221 26.45 -3.06 15.60
C ASN A 221 26.15 -4.57 15.64
N GLY A 222 24.94 -4.97 16.01
CA GLY A 222 24.58 -6.38 16.10
C GLY A 222 24.30 -7.04 14.74
N CYS A 223 23.90 -6.29 13.72
CA CYS A 223 23.54 -6.85 12.41
C CYS A 223 24.17 -6.18 11.19
N GLY A 224 24.94 -5.10 11.40
CA GLY A 224 25.62 -4.35 10.35
C GLY A 224 24.70 -3.48 9.49
N LYS A 225 23.40 -3.35 9.82
CA LYS A 225 22.45 -2.56 9.02
C LYS A 225 22.50 -1.08 9.36
N GLU A 226 22.25 -0.27 8.34
CA GLU A 226 22.12 1.19 8.45
C GLU A 226 20.65 1.58 8.35
N PHE A 227 20.25 2.53 9.18
CA PHE A 227 18.88 3.00 9.31
C PHE A 227 18.86 4.51 9.11
N LYS A 228 18.02 4.94 8.17
CA LYS A 228 17.74 6.35 7.89
C LYS A 228 16.39 6.81 8.45
N ASN A 229 15.85 6.07 9.42
CA ASN A 229 14.55 6.36 10.00
C ASN A 229 14.54 5.86 11.45
N GLU A 230 14.28 6.76 12.39
CA GLU A 230 14.32 6.44 13.82
C GLU A 230 13.32 5.37 14.20
N ASN A 231 12.06 5.49 13.75
CA ASN A 231 11.02 4.50 14.00
C ASN A 231 11.43 3.12 13.45
N CYS A 232 12.09 3.07 12.29
CA CYS A 232 12.64 1.83 11.73
C CYS A 232 13.73 1.21 12.63
N PHE A 233 14.66 2.03 13.13
CA PHE A 233 15.73 1.59 14.03
C PHE A 233 15.20 1.15 15.40
N THR A 234 14.37 1.97 16.04
CA THR A 234 13.75 1.66 17.33
C THR A 234 12.93 0.38 17.27
N HIS A 235 12.13 0.20 16.21
CA HIS A 235 11.41 -1.06 16.02
C HIS A 235 12.37 -2.24 15.83
N HIS A 236 13.44 -2.06 15.07
CA HIS A 236 14.42 -3.11 14.81
C HIS A 236 15.09 -3.62 16.11
N ILE A 237 15.44 -2.71 17.02
CA ILE A 237 16.04 -3.06 18.32
C ILE A 237 14.99 -3.67 19.26
N THR A 238 13.83 -3.01 19.44
CA THR A 238 12.80 -3.46 20.40
C THR A 238 12.15 -4.79 20.03
N SER A 239 12.03 -5.10 18.73
CA SER A 239 11.50 -6.39 18.24
C SER A 239 12.52 -7.53 18.22
N ASN A 240 13.78 -7.26 18.59
CA ASN A 240 14.91 -8.21 18.46
C ASN A 240 15.12 -8.74 17.02
N PHE A 241 14.64 -8.01 16.00
CA PHE A 241 14.78 -8.43 14.60
C PHE A 241 16.25 -8.56 14.18
N CYS A 242 17.14 -7.78 14.82
CA CYS A 242 18.60 -7.87 14.74
C CYS A 242 19.17 -9.29 14.87
N ASN A 243 18.53 -10.14 15.68
CA ASN A 243 18.99 -11.51 15.92
C ASN A 243 18.72 -12.42 14.71
N SER A 244 17.65 -12.13 13.98
CA SER A 244 17.17 -12.95 12.86
C SER A 244 17.59 -12.45 11.48
N SER A 245 18.18 -11.25 11.37
CA SER A 245 18.51 -10.65 10.09
C SER A 245 19.82 -9.87 10.15
N LYS A 246 20.77 -10.27 9.30
CA LYS A 246 22.09 -9.65 9.17
C LYS A 246 22.25 -9.01 7.79
N LYS A 247 23.16 -8.05 7.68
CA LYS A 247 23.68 -7.55 6.40
C LYS A 247 24.92 -8.38 6.06
N CYS A 248 24.99 -8.93 4.85
CA CYS A 248 26.21 -9.59 4.40
C CYS A 248 27.28 -8.53 4.13
N GLU A 249 28.45 -8.67 4.75
CA GLU A 249 29.56 -7.71 4.58
C GLU A 249 30.14 -7.72 3.15
N LYS A 250 30.09 -8.86 2.45
CA LYS A 250 30.66 -9.00 1.11
C LYS A 250 29.81 -8.38 0.01
N CYS A 251 28.48 -8.50 0.10
CA CYS A 251 27.58 -8.03 -0.96
C CYS A 251 26.61 -6.92 -0.50
N GLY A 252 26.66 -6.51 0.76
CA GLY A 252 25.81 -5.47 1.33
C GLY A 252 24.32 -5.83 1.45
N LEU A 253 23.91 -7.01 0.99
CA LEU A 253 22.50 -7.43 1.00
C LEU A 253 22.04 -7.82 2.41
N SER A 254 20.86 -7.33 2.77
CA SER A 254 20.16 -7.69 4.01
C SER A 254 19.21 -8.87 3.78
N GLY A 255 19.33 -9.91 4.62
CA GLY A 255 18.56 -11.15 4.52
C GLY A 255 18.16 -11.70 5.89
N MET A 256 17.19 -12.62 5.93
CA MET A 256 16.92 -13.39 7.15
C MET A 256 17.90 -14.55 7.22
N LEU A 257 18.45 -14.78 8.41
CA LEU A 257 19.13 -16.02 8.73
C LEU A 257 18.07 -17.11 8.84
N ARG A 258 18.10 -18.09 7.94
CA ARG A 258 17.40 -19.36 8.16
C ARG A 258 18.46 -20.37 8.57
N ILE A 259 18.34 -20.92 9.78
CA ILE A 259 19.09 -22.11 10.14
C ILE A 259 18.46 -23.26 9.36
N ILE A 260 18.96 -23.50 8.14
CA ILE A 260 18.77 -24.78 7.49
C ILE A 260 19.93 -25.61 8.01
N ILE A 261 19.66 -26.55 8.92
CA ILE A 261 20.67 -27.56 9.29
C ILE A 261 20.80 -28.46 8.06
N GLY A 262 21.67 -28.08 7.12
CA GLY A 262 22.14 -29.00 6.10
C GLY A 262 22.93 -30.12 6.77
N MET A 263 23.05 -31.27 6.11
CA MET A 263 23.76 -32.46 6.62
C MET A 263 25.25 -32.20 6.99
N GLU A 264 25.77 -31.00 6.74
CA GLU A 264 27.13 -30.54 7.09
C GLU A 264 27.18 -29.41 8.14
N GLY A 265 26.06 -29.05 8.79
CA GLY A 265 26.05 -28.05 9.87
C GLY A 265 26.28 -26.59 9.44
N ARG A 266 26.16 -26.24 8.15
CA ARG A 266 26.34 -24.86 7.65
C ARG A 266 25.06 -24.04 7.75
N VAL A 267 25.15 -22.84 8.31
CA VAL A 267 24.06 -21.85 8.35
C VAL A 267 23.94 -21.18 6.97
N ILE A 268 22.78 -21.31 6.32
CA ILE A 268 22.53 -20.75 4.99
C ILE A 268 21.86 -19.38 5.12
N PHE A 269 22.51 -18.36 4.55
CA PHE A 269 21.90 -17.04 4.40
C PHE A 269 20.92 -17.06 3.23
N VAL A 270 19.65 -16.73 3.48
CA VAL A 270 18.62 -16.69 2.42
C VAL A 270 18.30 -15.22 2.11
N PRO A 271 18.76 -14.68 0.97
CA PRO A 271 18.43 -13.32 0.54
C PRO A 271 16.93 -13.20 0.28
N ASN A 272 16.40 -11.97 0.35
CA ASN A 272 15.02 -11.70 -0.02
C ASN A 272 14.76 -12.04 -1.50
N ALA A 273 13.57 -12.57 -1.83
CA ALA A 273 13.22 -13.01 -3.19
C ALA A 273 13.31 -11.90 -4.25
N ILE A 274 13.13 -10.64 -3.85
CA ILE A 274 13.30 -9.46 -4.72
C ILE A 274 14.79 -9.24 -5.06
N ALA A 275 15.71 -9.54 -4.13
CA ALA A 275 17.15 -9.39 -4.35
C ALA A 275 17.73 -10.49 -5.26
N GLN A 276 17.14 -11.69 -5.27
CA GLN A 276 17.57 -12.77 -6.15
C GLN A 276 17.40 -12.45 -7.64
N ARG A 277 16.39 -11.62 -7.99
CA ARG A 277 16.21 -11.14 -9.38
C ARG A 277 17.26 -10.13 -9.82
N ALA A 278 17.78 -9.30 -8.91
CA ALA A 278 18.80 -8.30 -9.23
C ALA A 278 20.19 -8.92 -9.47
N VAL A 279 20.51 -10.02 -8.79
CA VAL A 279 21.81 -10.72 -8.92
C VAL A 279 21.88 -11.57 -10.20
N ALA A 280 20.75 -12.08 -10.69
CA ALA A 280 20.72 -12.87 -11.93
C ALA A 280 21.04 -12.04 -13.19
N THR A 281 20.99 -10.70 -13.09
CA THR A 281 21.23 -9.78 -14.22
C THR A 281 22.67 -9.25 -14.33
N THR A 282 23.59 -9.65 -13.45
CA THR A 282 24.93 -9.05 -13.38
C THR A 282 26.11 -10.02 -13.36
N ILE A 283 25.94 -11.29 -13.72
CA ILE A 283 27.06 -12.23 -13.82
C ILE A 283 27.39 -12.50 -15.29
N PRO A 284 28.48 -11.95 -15.85
CA PRO A 284 29.08 -12.51 -17.06
C PRO A 284 29.78 -13.82 -16.70
N ASN A 285 29.56 -14.84 -17.54
CA ASN A 285 30.20 -16.15 -17.49
C ASN A 285 31.73 -16.02 -17.39
N ALA A 286 32.32 -16.51 -16.31
CA ALA A 286 33.75 -16.78 -16.24
C ALA A 286 33.97 -18.26 -15.87
N GLY A 287 34.77 -18.91 -16.70
CA GLY A 287 34.93 -20.35 -16.78
C GLY A 287 35.55 -21.00 -15.56
N VAL A 288 35.23 -22.28 -15.46
CA VAL A 288 35.76 -23.29 -14.57
C VAL A 288 37.27 -23.48 -14.80
N THR A 289 38.08 -23.28 -13.76
CA THR A 289 39.35 -24.00 -13.60
C THR A 289 39.52 -24.44 -12.15
N SER A 290 39.97 -25.67 -12.00
CA SER A 290 39.96 -26.48 -10.79
C SER A 290 41.36 -26.61 -10.15
N SER A 291 41.38 -26.54 -8.80
CA SER A 291 42.28 -27.26 -7.86
C SER A 291 43.74 -26.78 -7.65
N PRO A 292 44.43 -27.14 -6.54
CA PRO A 292 43.96 -27.52 -5.19
C PRO A 292 44.75 -26.89 -4.00
N LEU A 293 44.22 -27.16 -2.80
CA LEU A 293 44.78 -27.09 -1.43
C LEU A 293 46.31 -27.06 -1.25
N SER A 294 46.78 -26.20 -0.33
CA SER A 294 47.93 -26.53 0.53
C SER A 294 47.75 -25.98 1.96
N LEU A 295 48.30 -26.72 2.91
CA LEU A 295 48.17 -26.61 4.36
C LEU A 295 49.00 -25.46 4.96
N ASN A 296 48.48 -24.90 6.05
CA ASN A 296 49.15 -24.12 7.11
C ASN A 296 50.45 -24.81 7.60
N PRO A 297 51.46 -24.14 8.23
CA PRO A 297 51.21 -23.42 9.50
C PRO A 297 52.22 -22.30 9.95
N LYS A 298 51.88 -21.65 11.08
CA LYS A 298 52.71 -20.91 12.07
C LYS A 298 53.09 -19.44 11.79
N GLY A 299 52.85 -18.58 12.79
CA GLY A 299 53.54 -17.29 12.97
C GLY A 299 52.71 -16.15 13.60
N VAL A 300 52.80 -15.99 14.91
CA VAL A 300 52.41 -14.81 15.75
C VAL A 300 53.64 -13.86 15.82
N PRO A 301 53.63 -12.55 16.25
CA PRO A 301 52.61 -11.52 16.54
C PRO A 301 52.88 -10.10 15.92
N ASN A 302 51.98 -9.16 16.25
CA ASN A 302 52.17 -7.71 16.51
C ASN A 302 52.44 -6.75 15.34
N TYR A 303 51.63 -5.68 15.25
CA TYR A 303 52.07 -4.31 15.57
C TYR A 303 50.87 -3.44 16.02
N ARG A 304 51.13 -2.63 17.05
CA ARG A 304 50.35 -1.46 17.48
C ARG A 304 50.52 -0.33 16.46
N LEU A 305 49.45 0.40 16.17
CA LEU A 305 49.15 1.75 16.66
C LEU A 305 47.66 2.03 16.44
#